data_AF-A0A1B3NBT3-F1
#
_entry.id   AF-A0A1B3NBT3-F1
#
_cell.length_a   1.000
_cell.length_b   1.000
_cell.length_c   1.000
_cell.angle_alpha   90.00
_cell.angle_beta   90.00
_cell.angle_gamma   90.00
#
_symmetry.space_group_name_H-M   'P 1'
#
loop_
_entity.id
_entity.type
_entity.pdbx_description
1 polymer ?
#
loop_
_entity_poly.entity_id
_entity_poly.type
_entity_poly.pdbx_seq_one_letter_code
_entity_poly.pdbx_strand_id
1 'polypeptide(L)'
;MNSHLPALMTLDADGVFVATSSRGDFRLALVNEGPSGQWHVTGPISENGSAPIVGAATSLDYGLSLMARAAFDAQDFRVNLPCGASFARSPRGRVPAEEVLAAYEYKIALEMTANAMISVAANEAPENVQKVIGIRSRMAGMEVVDVELIEVDGAQAHYCIELRYPFSGPLRTSTALAVVREAILEAGLEPAADYIEFTVPREVVANSAVVADFSRYRTAA
;
A
#
# COMPACT_ATOMS: atom_id res chain seq x y z
N MET A 1 -22.75 -28.21 -16.78
CA MET A 1 -21.67 -27.24 -16.98
C MET A 1 -21.41 -26.58 -15.63
N ASN A 2 -20.34 -26.98 -14.94
CA ASN A 2 -19.94 -26.28 -13.72
C ASN A 2 -19.34 -24.94 -14.14
N SER A 3 -20.06 -23.85 -13.87
CA SER A 3 -19.49 -22.52 -13.91
C SER A 3 -18.46 -22.44 -12.79
N HIS A 4 -17.19 -22.71 -13.11
CA HIS A 4 -16.10 -22.35 -12.20
C HIS A 4 -16.09 -20.83 -12.09
N LEU A 5 -16.67 -20.32 -11.01
CA LEU A 5 -16.53 -18.91 -10.67
C LEU A 5 -15.04 -18.66 -10.39
N PRO A 6 -14.47 -17.55 -10.88
CA PRO A 6 -13.08 -17.22 -10.62
C PRO A 6 -12.84 -17.05 -9.11
N ALA A 7 -11.66 -17.41 -8.64
CA ALA A 7 -11.24 -17.14 -7.26
C ALA A 7 -11.40 -15.66 -6.94
N LEU A 8 -12.19 -15.32 -5.91
CA LEU A 8 -12.46 -13.94 -5.57
C LEU A 8 -11.47 -13.44 -4.52
N MET A 9 -10.87 -12.28 -4.81
CA MET A 9 -9.92 -11.59 -3.95
C MET A 9 -10.32 -10.13 -3.82
N THR A 10 -9.98 -9.50 -2.72
CA THR A 10 -10.23 -8.08 -2.49
C THR A 10 -8.95 -7.43 -2.01
N LEU A 11 -8.59 -6.29 -2.60
CA LEU A 11 -7.55 -5.42 -2.05
C LEU A 11 -8.18 -4.59 -0.93
N ASP A 12 -7.62 -4.65 0.28
CA ASP A 12 -8.08 -3.85 1.41
C ASP A 12 -7.39 -2.48 1.46
N ALA A 13 -7.71 -1.69 2.50
CA ALA A 13 -7.18 -0.34 2.67
C ALA A 13 -5.68 -0.32 3.05
N ASP A 14 -5.17 -1.42 3.60
CA ASP A 14 -3.78 -1.55 4.06
C ASP A 14 -2.84 -2.02 2.94
N GLY A 15 -3.36 -2.20 1.72
CA GLY A 15 -2.58 -2.68 0.59
C GLY A 15 -2.39 -4.20 0.60
N VAL A 16 -3.22 -4.95 1.33
CA VAL A 16 -3.18 -6.41 1.39
C VAL A 16 -4.31 -7.00 0.56
N PHE A 17 -3.99 -8.03 -0.24
CA PHE A 17 -5.03 -8.80 -0.92
C PHE A 17 -5.53 -9.92 -0.02
N VAL A 18 -6.85 -10.03 0.11
CA VAL A 18 -7.50 -11.02 0.98
C VAL A 18 -8.38 -11.94 0.14
N ALA A 19 -8.36 -13.22 0.48
CA ALA A 19 -9.20 -14.27 -0.10
C ALA A 19 -9.81 -15.15 0.99
N THR A 20 -11.14 -15.23 1.03
CA THR A 20 -11.88 -16.13 1.93
C THR A 20 -12.42 -17.31 1.14
N SER A 21 -12.13 -18.51 1.60
CA SER A 21 -12.50 -19.76 0.94
C SER A 21 -13.01 -20.80 1.95
N SER A 22 -13.51 -21.94 1.47
CA SER A 22 -13.81 -23.09 2.34
C SER A 22 -12.56 -23.69 3.01
N ARG A 23 -11.35 -23.30 2.58
CA ARG A 23 -10.07 -23.71 3.17
C ARG A 23 -9.58 -22.73 4.25
N GLY A 24 -10.31 -21.64 4.49
CA GLY A 24 -9.94 -20.56 5.39
C GLY A 24 -9.56 -19.28 4.65
N ASP A 25 -9.05 -18.32 5.43
CA ASP A 25 -8.64 -17.00 4.95
C ASP A 25 -7.16 -16.97 4.57
N PHE A 26 -6.89 -16.35 3.43
CA PHE A 26 -5.54 -16.18 2.88
C PHE A 26 -5.27 -14.70 2.63
N ARG A 27 -4.00 -14.32 2.79
CA ARG A 27 -3.50 -12.97 2.53
C ARG A 27 -2.32 -13.01 1.58
N LEU A 28 -2.22 -11.98 0.75
CA LEU A 28 -1.07 -11.68 -0.08
C LEU A 28 -0.61 -10.27 0.25
N ALA A 29 0.57 -10.16 0.87
CA ALA A 29 1.17 -8.90 1.29
C ALA A 29 2.54 -8.72 0.61
N LEU A 30 2.91 -7.46 0.37
CA LEU A 30 4.27 -7.11 -0.05
C LEU A 30 5.12 -6.92 1.20
N VAL A 31 6.21 -7.68 1.31
CA VAL A 31 7.17 -7.56 2.41
C VAL A 31 8.42 -6.83 1.89
N ASN A 32 8.80 -5.75 2.56
CA ASN A 32 9.98 -4.98 2.23
C ASN A 32 11.26 -5.65 2.78
N GLU A 33 11.71 -6.72 2.12
CA GLU A 33 12.96 -7.44 2.45
C GLU A 33 14.16 -6.99 1.58
N GLY A 34 14.07 -5.82 0.95
CA GLY A 34 15.10 -5.30 0.05
C GLY A 34 14.56 -4.44 -1.10
N PRO A 35 15.39 -4.06 -2.08
CA PRO A 35 15.06 -3.04 -3.08
C PRO A 35 13.88 -3.40 -3.99
N SER A 36 13.53 -4.68 -4.12
CA SER A 36 12.39 -5.14 -4.92
C SER A 36 11.16 -5.54 -4.10
N GLY A 37 11.29 -5.66 -2.77
CA GLY A 37 10.35 -6.39 -1.93
C GLY A 37 10.11 -7.84 -2.40
N GLN A 38 9.24 -8.55 -1.68
CA GLN A 38 8.76 -9.87 -2.06
C GLN A 38 7.29 -10.04 -1.66
N TRP A 39 6.49 -10.64 -2.54
CA TRP A 39 5.09 -10.92 -2.26
C TRP A 39 4.96 -12.24 -1.50
N HIS A 40 4.35 -12.21 -0.31
CA HIS A 40 4.18 -13.40 0.53
C HIS A 40 2.70 -13.77 0.59
N VAL A 41 2.39 -15.02 0.22
CA VAL A 41 1.08 -15.63 0.44
C VAL A 41 1.09 -16.32 1.79
N THR A 42 0.18 -15.93 2.68
CA THR A 42 -0.01 -16.54 4.00
C THR A 42 -1.40 -17.11 4.14
N GLY A 43 -1.55 -18.23 4.84
CA GLY A 43 -2.84 -18.83 5.15
C GLY A 43 -2.80 -20.36 5.33
N PRO A 44 -3.90 -20.99 5.80
CA PRO A 44 -5.07 -20.32 6.36
C PRO A 44 -4.74 -19.60 7.67
N ILE A 45 -5.34 -18.42 7.88
CA ILE A 45 -5.20 -17.67 9.13
C ILE A 45 -5.92 -18.43 10.24
N SER A 46 -5.19 -18.75 11.30
CA SER A 46 -5.74 -19.40 12.47
C SER A 46 -6.43 -18.40 13.40
N GLU A 47 -7.20 -18.91 14.37
CA GLU A 47 -7.97 -18.08 15.31
C GLU A 47 -7.11 -17.09 16.12
N ASN A 48 -5.81 -17.36 16.28
CA ASN A 48 -4.87 -16.47 16.97
C ASN A 48 -4.20 -15.44 16.04
N GLY A 49 -4.60 -15.37 14.77
CA GLY A 49 -4.07 -14.43 13.78
C GLY A 49 -2.77 -14.88 13.12
N SER A 50 -2.20 -16.02 13.51
CA SER A 50 -1.02 -16.58 12.85
C SER A 50 -1.38 -17.33 11.58
N ALA A 51 -0.54 -17.22 10.56
CA ALA A 51 -0.71 -17.90 9.29
C ALA A 51 0.67 -18.34 8.76
N PRO A 52 0.85 -19.59 8.30
CA PRO A 52 2.10 -20.01 7.68
C PRO A 52 2.28 -19.33 6.32
N ILE A 53 3.53 -19.16 5.90
CA ILE A 53 3.84 -18.77 4.51
C ILE A 53 3.60 -20.00 3.63
N VAL A 54 2.68 -19.84 2.68
CA VAL A 54 2.29 -20.87 1.70
C VAL A 54 3.10 -20.73 0.41
N GLY A 55 3.59 -19.52 0.12
CA GLY A 55 4.44 -19.25 -1.02
C GLY A 55 4.95 -17.82 -1.05
N ALA A 56 6.00 -17.61 -1.85
CA ALA A 56 6.56 -16.29 -2.12
C ALA A 56 6.67 -16.07 -3.63
N ALA A 57 6.46 -14.82 -4.06
CA ALA A 57 6.47 -14.43 -5.46
C ALA A 57 7.28 -13.14 -5.66
N THR A 58 7.94 -13.04 -6.81
CA THR A 58 8.70 -11.86 -7.23
C THR A 58 7.85 -10.84 -7.97
N SER A 59 6.60 -11.18 -8.29
CA SER A 59 5.63 -10.30 -8.95
C SER A 59 4.25 -10.45 -8.31
N LEU A 60 3.45 -9.40 -8.38
CA LEU A 60 2.08 -9.39 -7.86
C LEU A 60 1.22 -10.41 -8.61
N ASP A 61 1.33 -10.44 -9.94
CA ASP A 61 0.53 -11.36 -10.76
C ASP A 61 0.78 -12.83 -10.41
N TYR A 62 2.04 -13.17 -10.14
CA TYR A 62 2.39 -14.51 -9.66
C TYR A 62 1.89 -14.75 -8.24
N GLY A 63 2.01 -13.77 -7.34
CA GLY A 63 1.46 -13.84 -5.98
C GLY A 63 -0.05 -14.08 -5.95
N LEU A 64 -0.82 -13.36 -6.78
CA LEU A 64 -2.27 -13.56 -6.93
C LEU A 64 -2.58 -14.95 -7.47
N SER A 65 -1.83 -15.43 -8.46
CA SER A 65 -1.99 -16.78 -9.00
C SER A 65 -1.70 -17.87 -7.95
N LEU A 66 -0.67 -17.69 -7.12
CA LEU A 66 -0.36 -18.58 -6.01
C LEU A 66 -1.49 -18.58 -4.97
N MET A 67 -2.02 -17.41 -4.61
CA MET A 67 -3.13 -17.30 -3.67
C MET A 67 -4.41 -17.96 -4.21
N ALA A 68 -4.72 -17.79 -5.50
CA ALA A 68 -5.87 -18.43 -6.15
C ALA A 68 -5.80 -19.96 -6.06
N ARG A 69 -4.61 -20.51 -6.29
CA ARG A 69 -4.36 -21.95 -6.18
C ARG A 69 -4.44 -22.44 -4.73
N ALA A 70 -3.84 -21.71 -3.80
CA ALA A 70 -3.85 -22.08 -2.38
C ALA A 70 -5.28 -22.10 -1.81
N ALA A 71 -6.02 -20.99 -1.97
CA ALA A 71 -7.34 -20.80 -1.39
C ALA A 71 -8.45 -21.57 -2.12
N PHE A 72 -8.41 -21.66 -3.45
CA PHE A 72 -9.53 -22.17 -4.25
C PHE A 72 -9.19 -23.32 -5.21
N ASP A 73 -7.92 -23.73 -5.31
CA ASP A 73 -7.44 -24.61 -6.38
C ASP A 73 -7.81 -24.11 -7.79
N ALA A 74 -7.84 -22.80 -7.94
CA ALA A 74 -8.23 -22.12 -9.18
C ALA A 74 -7.01 -21.56 -9.91
N GLN A 75 -7.11 -21.48 -11.23
CA GLN A 75 -6.16 -20.76 -12.07
C GLN A 75 -6.67 -19.38 -12.51
N ASP A 76 -7.99 -19.22 -12.56
CA ASP A 76 -8.65 -17.95 -12.83
C ASP A 76 -8.94 -17.21 -11.52
N PHE A 77 -8.72 -15.90 -11.50
CA PHE A 77 -9.05 -15.07 -10.36
C PHE A 77 -9.69 -13.74 -10.77
N ARG A 78 -10.43 -13.15 -9.83
CA ARG A 78 -10.97 -11.80 -9.90
C ARG A 78 -10.54 -11.04 -8.66
N VAL A 79 -10.09 -9.81 -8.86
CA VAL A 79 -9.73 -8.87 -7.79
C VAL A 79 -10.72 -7.72 -7.77
N ASN A 80 -11.30 -7.45 -6.62
CA ASN A 80 -12.06 -6.24 -6.33
C ASN A 80 -11.14 -5.18 -5.72
N LEU A 81 -11.27 -3.93 -6.18
CA LEU A 81 -10.46 -2.81 -5.73
C LEU A 81 -11.29 -1.85 -4.86
N PRO A 82 -10.67 -1.16 -3.88
CA PRO A 82 -11.34 -0.16 -3.05
C PRO A 82 -12.04 0.95 -3.83
N CYS A 83 -11.57 1.28 -5.03
CA CYS A 83 -12.21 2.28 -5.90
C CYS A 83 -13.52 1.80 -6.57
N GLY A 84 -14.00 0.59 -6.25
CA GLY A 84 -15.19 -0.02 -6.84
C GLY A 84 -14.95 -0.73 -8.18
N ALA A 85 -13.76 -0.58 -8.75
CA ALA A 85 -13.37 -1.32 -9.95
C ALA A 85 -13.04 -2.78 -9.62
N SER A 86 -13.03 -3.62 -10.66
CA SER A 86 -12.52 -4.99 -10.55
C SER A 86 -11.77 -5.38 -11.82
N PHE A 87 -10.89 -6.36 -11.71
CA PHE A 87 -10.29 -7.00 -12.86
C PHE A 87 -10.29 -8.51 -12.68
N ALA A 88 -10.30 -9.24 -13.80
CA ALA A 88 -10.21 -10.70 -13.80
C ALA A 88 -9.04 -11.15 -14.66
N ARG A 89 -8.40 -12.24 -14.27
CA ARG A 89 -7.27 -12.83 -14.97
C ARG A 89 -7.56 -14.30 -15.24
N SER A 90 -7.26 -14.69 -16.47
CA SER A 90 -7.10 -16.08 -16.86
C SER A 90 -5.63 -16.37 -17.12
N PRO A 91 -5.19 -17.64 -17.17
CA PRO A 91 -3.77 -18.00 -17.31
C PRO A 91 -3.17 -17.54 -18.63
N ARG A 92 -4.02 -17.14 -19.60
CA ARG A 92 -3.63 -16.62 -20.91
C ARG A 92 -3.55 -15.09 -20.97
N GLY A 93 -3.85 -14.41 -19.87
CA GLY A 93 -3.78 -12.95 -19.80
C GLY A 93 -2.35 -12.44 -20.01
N ARG A 94 -2.16 -11.53 -20.97
CA ARG A 94 -0.82 -11.03 -21.33
C ARG A 94 -0.36 -9.80 -20.53
N VAL A 95 -1.28 -9.10 -19.87
CA VAL A 95 -1.01 -7.84 -19.13
C VAL A 95 -0.88 -8.13 -17.63
N PRO A 96 0.31 -8.00 -17.01
CA PRO A 96 0.53 -8.24 -15.58
C PRO A 96 -0.43 -7.44 -14.68
N ALA A 97 -0.79 -8.00 -13.52
CA ALA A 97 -1.66 -7.34 -12.55
C ALA A 97 -1.16 -5.95 -12.13
N GLU A 98 0.16 -5.76 -12.07
CA GLU A 98 0.81 -4.47 -11.77
C GLU A 98 0.45 -3.39 -12.80
N GLU A 99 0.42 -3.74 -14.09
CA GLU A 99 0.05 -2.82 -15.17
C GLU A 99 -1.44 -2.48 -15.13
N VAL A 100 -2.28 -3.46 -14.77
CA VAL A 100 -3.72 -3.24 -14.57
C VAL A 100 -3.96 -2.30 -13.38
N LEU A 101 -3.24 -2.50 -12.27
CA LEU A 101 -3.31 -1.60 -11.12
C LEU A 101 -2.84 -0.19 -11.46
N ALA A 102 -1.74 -0.05 -12.21
CA ALA A 102 -1.26 1.25 -12.68
C ALA A 102 -2.31 1.99 -13.53
N ALA A 103 -3.06 1.27 -14.37
CA ALA A 103 -4.17 1.84 -15.14
C ALA A 103 -5.35 2.33 -14.28
N TYR A 104 -5.49 1.80 -13.05
CA TYR A 104 -6.43 2.27 -12.03
C TYR A 104 -5.80 3.26 -11.04
N GLU A 105 -4.64 3.83 -11.36
CA GLU A 105 -3.91 4.82 -10.56
C GLU A 105 -3.36 4.26 -9.23
N TYR A 106 -3.16 2.95 -9.15
CA TYR A 106 -2.47 2.33 -8.01
C TYR A 106 -0.96 2.28 -8.27
N LYS A 107 -0.18 2.68 -7.26
CA LYS A 107 1.26 2.46 -7.19
C LYS A 107 1.55 1.33 -6.20
N ILE A 108 2.50 0.47 -6.52
CA ILE A 108 3.05 -0.50 -5.58
C ILE A 108 4.22 0.20 -4.87
N ALA A 109 4.01 0.60 -3.62
CA ALA A 109 5.01 1.27 -2.81
C ALA A 109 5.65 0.29 -1.82
N LEU A 110 6.95 0.46 -1.57
CA LEU A 110 7.70 -0.18 -0.48
C LEU A 110 7.83 0.72 0.73
N GLU A 111 7.76 2.04 0.50
CA GLU A 111 7.93 3.08 1.50
C GLU A 111 7.31 4.38 0.96
N MET A 112 6.85 5.24 1.87
CA MET A 112 6.43 6.61 1.54
C MET A 112 7.19 7.59 2.43
N THR A 113 7.64 8.70 1.86
CA THR A 113 8.30 9.78 2.58
C THR A 113 7.50 11.07 2.42
N ALA A 114 7.35 11.83 3.49
CA ALA A 114 6.66 13.11 3.50
C ALA A 114 7.34 14.10 4.45
N ASN A 115 7.06 15.38 4.26
CA ASN A 115 7.58 16.44 5.10
C ASN A 115 6.49 17.01 6.02
N ALA A 116 6.85 17.20 7.29
CA ALA A 116 6.04 17.86 8.29
C ALA A 116 6.79 19.05 8.90
N MET A 117 6.06 19.89 9.62
CA MET A 117 6.59 21.05 10.34
C MET A 117 6.12 21.03 11.79
N ILE A 118 6.94 21.64 12.63
CA ILE A 118 6.58 21.98 14.00
C ILE A 118 7.16 23.33 14.37
N SER A 119 6.40 24.11 15.14
CA SER A 119 6.86 25.35 15.76
C SER A 119 6.97 25.14 17.27
N VAL A 120 8.10 25.52 17.84
CA VAL A 120 8.38 25.42 19.29
C VAL A 120 8.96 26.73 19.80
N ALA A 121 9.05 26.91 21.12
CA ALA A 121 9.68 28.09 21.69
C ALA A 121 11.16 28.17 21.27
N ALA A 122 11.64 29.36 20.90
CA ALA A 122 13.00 29.56 20.38
C ALA A 122 14.13 29.22 21.39
N ASN A 123 13.81 29.13 22.68
CA ASN A 123 14.73 28.74 23.74
C ASN A 123 14.69 27.24 24.09
N GLU A 124 13.87 26.46 23.40
CA GLU A 124 13.82 25.01 23.58
C GLU A 124 15.12 24.37 23.07
N ALA A 125 15.70 23.47 23.86
CA ALA A 125 16.93 22.79 23.48
C ALA A 125 16.66 21.86 22.27
N PRO A 126 17.48 21.88 21.21
CA PRO A 126 17.27 21.05 20.01
C PRO A 126 17.09 19.56 20.32
N GLU A 127 17.78 19.04 21.34
CA GLU A 127 17.66 17.63 21.75
C GLU A 127 16.27 17.30 22.30
N ASN A 128 15.63 18.24 22.99
CA ASN A 128 14.25 18.08 23.47
C ASN A 128 13.27 18.10 22.30
N VAL A 129 13.48 18.99 21.32
CA VAL A 129 12.66 19.08 20.11
C VAL A 129 12.70 17.75 19.35
N GLN A 130 13.90 17.23 19.07
CA GLN A 130 14.08 15.94 18.41
C GLN A 130 13.44 14.79 19.18
N LYS A 131 13.56 14.79 20.51
CA LYS A 131 12.93 13.77 21.36
C LYS A 131 11.40 13.80 21.28
N VAL A 132 10.79 14.99 21.33
CA VAL A 132 9.33 15.16 21.23
C VAL A 132 8.82 14.72 19.87
N ILE A 133 9.49 15.13 18.78
CA ILE A 133 9.15 14.73 17.41
C ILE A 133 9.25 13.21 17.26
N GLY A 134 10.33 12.60 17.77
CA GLY A 134 10.53 11.16 17.71
C GLY A 134 9.47 10.36 18.45
N ILE A 135 9.00 10.83 19.62
CA ILE A 135 7.91 10.18 20.37
C ILE A 135 6.59 10.29 19.60
N ARG A 136 6.25 11.51 19.14
CA ARG A 136 4.99 11.78 18.42
C ARG A 136 4.88 10.98 17.12
N SER A 137 5.93 11.00 16.32
CA SER A 137 5.98 10.28 15.04
C SER A 137 5.83 8.78 15.26
N ARG A 138 6.53 8.21 16.25
CA ARG A 138 6.43 6.78 16.57
C ARG A 138 5.05 6.37 17.06
N MET A 139 4.36 7.21 17.82
CA MET A 139 2.99 6.95 18.26
C MET A 139 2.01 6.89 17.08
N ALA A 140 2.27 7.66 16.02
CA ALA A 140 1.51 7.64 14.77
C ALA A 140 2.05 6.60 13.74
N GLY A 141 2.95 5.70 14.16
CA GLY A 141 3.50 4.65 13.30
C GLY A 141 4.53 5.13 12.26
N MET A 142 5.06 6.35 12.39
CA MET A 142 6.05 6.94 11.48
C MET A 142 7.45 6.93 12.09
N GLU A 143 8.44 7.01 11.21
CA GLU A 143 9.86 7.14 11.56
C GLU A 143 10.39 8.51 11.15
N VAL A 144 11.17 9.12 12.02
CA VAL A 144 11.86 10.38 11.71
C VAL A 144 13.13 10.06 10.95
N VAL A 145 13.28 10.62 9.75
CA VAL A 145 14.46 10.49 8.90
C VAL A 145 15.44 11.62 9.22
N ASP A 146 14.96 12.86 9.18
CA ASP A 146 15.75 14.05 9.46
C ASP A 146 14.92 15.16 10.13
N VAL A 147 15.59 16.05 10.84
CA VAL A 147 14.99 17.23 11.48
C VAL A 147 15.89 18.43 11.26
N GLU A 148 15.40 19.43 10.53
CA GLU A 148 16.13 20.63 10.18
C GLU A 148 15.47 21.87 10.80
N LEU A 149 16.26 22.72 11.46
CA LEU A 149 15.82 24.06 11.86
C LEU A 149 15.82 24.96 10.63
N ILE A 150 14.64 25.43 10.22
CA ILE A 150 14.48 26.28 9.03
C ILE A 150 14.69 27.75 9.39
N GLU A 151 14.00 28.22 10.42
CA GLU A 151 14.08 29.61 10.84
C GLU A 151 13.73 29.81 12.31
N VAL A 152 14.15 30.97 12.84
CA VAL A 152 13.76 31.45 14.17
C VAL A 152 13.09 32.81 13.98
N ASP A 153 11.78 32.87 14.21
CA ASP A 153 10.99 34.10 14.14
C ASP A 153 10.55 34.55 15.53
N GLY A 154 11.22 35.58 16.05
CA GLY A 154 10.95 36.15 17.36
C GLY A 154 11.09 35.12 18.49
N ALA A 155 9.95 34.69 19.03
CA ALA A 155 9.88 33.75 20.14
C ALA A 155 9.68 32.28 19.70
N GLN A 156 9.62 32.01 18.39
CA GLN A 156 9.39 30.67 17.83
C GLN A 156 10.58 30.20 16.99
N ALA A 157 10.85 28.90 17.03
CA ALA A 157 11.74 28.18 16.14
C ALA A 157 10.92 27.19 15.31
N HIS A 158 11.11 27.21 14.00
CA HIS A 158 10.36 26.44 13.02
C HIS A 158 11.25 25.33 12.46
N TYR A 159 10.80 24.09 12.60
CA TYR A 159 11.52 22.90 12.14
C TYR A 159 10.77 22.22 11.00
N CYS A 160 11.52 21.79 9.99
CA CYS A 160 11.07 20.83 9.00
C CYS A 160 11.48 19.42 9.45
N ILE A 161 10.61 18.45 9.22
CA ILE A 161 10.77 17.07 9.66
C ILE A 161 10.54 16.19 8.44
N GLU A 162 11.55 15.45 8.04
CA GLU A 162 11.38 14.39 7.04
C GLU A 162 10.88 13.13 7.78
N LEU A 163 9.71 12.65 7.36
CA LEU A 163 9.03 11.50 7.95
C LEU A 163 8.94 10.37 6.93
N ARG A 164 9.33 9.18 7.39
CA ARG A 164 9.10 7.92 6.70
C ARG A 164 7.85 7.26 7.26
N TYR A 165 6.93 6.93 6.37
CA TYR A 165 5.73 6.16 6.65
C TYR A 165 5.92 4.70 6.18
N PRO A 166 5.96 3.72 7.10
CA PRO A 166 6.15 2.32 6.74
C PRO A 166 4.89 1.78 6.08
N PHE A 167 4.92 1.65 4.76
CA PHE A 167 3.83 1.10 3.96
C PHE A 167 4.38 0.21 2.85
N SER A 168 3.83 -1.00 2.70
CA SER A 168 4.24 -1.92 1.64
C SER A 168 3.03 -2.57 0.99
N GLY A 169 2.75 -2.20 -0.25
CA GLY A 169 1.61 -2.72 -0.99
C GLY A 169 1.10 -1.77 -2.08
N PRO A 170 -0.04 -2.08 -2.70
CA PRO A 170 -0.69 -1.19 -3.65
C PRO A 170 -1.47 -0.10 -2.92
N LEU A 171 -1.24 1.15 -3.31
CA LEU A 171 -1.97 2.32 -2.82
C LEU A 171 -2.41 3.19 -3.99
N ARG A 172 -3.63 3.69 -3.93
CA ARG A 172 -4.12 4.61 -4.95
C ARG A 172 -3.50 5.99 -4.75
N THR A 173 -2.92 6.55 -5.80
CA THR A 173 -2.20 7.84 -5.73
C THR A 173 -3.09 8.98 -5.23
N SER A 174 -4.36 8.99 -5.62
CA SER A 174 -5.32 10.02 -5.22
C SER A 174 -5.65 10.01 -3.72
N THR A 175 -5.44 8.89 -3.02
CA THR A 175 -5.72 8.76 -1.58
C THR A 175 -4.46 8.72 -0.73
N ALA A 176 -3.29 8.46 -1.32
CA ALA A 176 -2.02 8.38 -0.61
C ALA A 176 -1.71 9.64 0.22
N LEU A 177 -1.98 10.83 -0.35
CA LEU A 177 -1.78 12.09 0.35
C LEU A 177 -2.66 12.22 1.60
N ALA A 178 -3.91 11.77 1.52
CA ALA A 178 -4.82 11.84 2.64
C ALA A 178 -4.36 10.94 3.81
N VAL A 179 -3.91 9.72 3.51
CA VAL A 179 -3.44 8.75 4.52
C VAL A 179 -2.24 9.29 5.30
N VAL A 180 -1.21 9.78 4.59
CA VAL A 180 -0.02 10.30 5.28
C VAL A 180 -0.32 11.59 6.01
N ARG A 181 -1.19 12.45 5.46
CA ARG A 181 -1.62 13.68 6.12
C ARG A 181 -2.35 13.39 7.42
N GLU A 182 -3.23 12.39 7.45
CA GLU A 182 -3.93 11.96 8.65
C GLU A 182 -2.93 11.53 9.74
N ALA A 183 -1.95 10.70 9.40
CA ALA A 183 -0.90 10.28 10.33
C ALA A 183 -0.05 11.46 10.87
N ILE A 184 0.30 12.43 10.02
CA ILE A 184 1.01 13.66 10.43
C ILE A 184 0.19 14.46 11.44
N LEU A 185 -1.11 14.63 11.18
CA LEU A 185 -2.01 15.36 12.07
C LEU A 185 -2.23 14.61 13.39
N GLU A 186 -2.34 13.28 13.36
CA GLU A 186 -2.41 12.44 14.56
C GLU A 186 -1.16 12.53 15.43
N ALA A 187 0.02 12.70 14.81
CA ALA A 187 1.26 13.00 15.51
C ALA A 187 1.29 14.41 16.12
N GLY A 188 0.29 15.26 15.88
CA GLY A 188 0.27 16.65 16.31
C GLY A 188 1.35 17.49 15.63
N LEU A 189 1.63 17.18 14.36
CA LEU A 189 2.51 17.92 13.47
C LEU A 189 1.69 18.59 12.36
N GLU A 190 2.29 19.54 11.65
CA GLU A 190 1.64 20.21 10.51
C GLU A 190 2.24 19.69 9.19
N PRO A 191 1.45 19.42 8.13
CA PRO A 191 2.02 19.07 6.82
C PRO A 191 2.81 20.23 6.22
N ALA A 192 4.07 20.00 5.81
CA ALA A 192 4.93 21.03 5.23
C ALA A 192 4.60 21.34 3.76
N ALA A 193 4.19 20.31 3.01
CA ALA A 193 3.83 20.40 1.61
C ALA A 193 2.78 19.33 1.28
N ASP A 194 1.98 19.57 0.23
CA ASP A 194 1.08 18.58 -0.35
C ASP A 194 1.84 17.62 -1.30
N TYR A 195 2.96 17.06 -0.83
CA TYR A 195 3.83 16.19 -1.62
C TYR A 195 4.32 14.99 -0.82
N ILE A 196 4.34 13.83 -1.48
CA ILE A 196 4.82 12.55 -0.95
C ILE A 196 5.73 11.91 -1.99
N GLU A 197 6.86 11.40 -1.53
CA GLU A 197 7.75 10.56 -2.30
C GLU A 197 7.42 9.09 -2.09
N PHE A 198 7.51 8.30 -3.14
CA PHE A 198 7.26 6.87 -3.10
C PHE A 198 8.53 6.13 -3.47
N THR A 199 8.98 5.24 -2.60
CA THR A 199 9.94 4.22 -2.99
C THR A 199 9.16 3.09 -3.66
N VAL A 200 9.35 2.91 -4.96
CA VAL A 200 8.69 1.87 -5.76
C VAL A 200 9.70 0.78 -6.15
N PRO A 201 9.33 -0.52 -6.10
CA PRO A 201 10.25 -1.60 -6.47
C PRO A 201 10.56 -1.59 -7.97
N ARG A 202 9.62 -1.07 -8.78
CA ARG A 202 9.74 -0.88 -10.22
C ARG A 202 8.72 0.14 -10.69
N GLU A 203 9.14 1.07 -11.55
CA GLU A 203 8.18 1.93 -12.26
C GLU A 203 7.37 1.12 -13.27
N VAL A 204 6.05 1.18 -13.13
CA VAL A 204 5.09 0.58 -14.05
C VAL A 204 4.24 1.71 -14.63
N VAL A 205 4.30 1.88 -15.95
CA VAL A 205 3.52 2.90 -16.65
C VAL A 205 2.26 2.26 -17.22
N ALA A 206 1.11 2.90 -17.02
CA ALA A 206 -0.21 2.42 -17.45
C ALA A 206 -0.37 2.20 -18.97
N ASN A 207 0.60 2.62 -19.79
CA ASN A 207 0.51 2.71 -21.25
C ASN A 207 0.25 1.36 -21.96
N SER A 208 0.38 0.23 -21.28
CA SER A 208 0.17 -1.12 -21.83
C SER A 208 -1.21 -1.73 -21.49
N ALA A 209 -1.94 -1.18 -20.52
CA ALA A 209 -3.19 -1.74 -20.01
C ALA A 209 -4.37 -0.80 -20.26
N VAL A 210 -5.08 -0.99 -21.38
CA VAL A 210 -6.40 -0.36 -21.57
C VAL A 210 -7.42 -1.24 -20.84
N VAL A 211 -7.82 -0.84 -19.64
CA VAL A 211 -8.89 -1.54 -18.92
C VAL A 211 -10.23 -1.05 -19.46
N ALA A 212 -10.72 -1.72 -20.50
CA ALA A 212 -12.01 -1.43 -21.08
C ALA A 212 -13.13 -2.03 -20.21
N ASP A 213 -14.08 -1.18 -19.79
CA ASP A 213 -15.30 -1.64 -19.15
C ASP A 213 -16.23 -2.26 -20.20
N PHE A 214 -16.21 -3.59 -20.26
CA PHE A 214 -17.09 -4.35 -21.15
C PHE A 214 -18.50 -4.58 -20.56
N SER A 215 -18.83 -4.02 -19.39
CA SER A 215 -20.18 -4.14 -18.80
C SER A 215 -21.26 -3.66 -19.77
N ARG A 216 -20.96 -2.63 -20.58
CA ARG A 216 -21.84 -2.11 -21.63
C ARG A 216 -22.07 -3.08 -22.80
N TYR A 217 -21.16 -4.02 -23.03
CA TYR A 217 -21.29 -5.06 -24.07
C TYR A 217 -22.00 -6.32 -23.57
N ARG A 218 -22.36 -6.41 -22.28
CA ARG A 218 -23.27 -7.44 -21.73
C ARG A 218 -24.74 -7.10 -21.99
N THR A 219 -25.09 -6.71 -23.21
CA THR A 219 -26.50 -6.63 -23.62
C THR A 219 -26.86 -7.80 -24.54
N ALA A 220 -27.91 -8.52 -24.13
CA ALA A 220 -28.64 -9.60 -24.79
C ALA A 220 -28.01 -11.00 -24.82
N ALA A 221 -28.21 -11.75 -23.73
CA ALA A 221 -28.55 -13.18 -23.81
C ALA A 221 -29.82 -13.42 -22.99
#